data_AF-A0A924N0K6-F1
#
_entry.id   AF-A0A924N0K6-F1
#
_cell.length_a   1.000
_cell.length_b   1.000
_cell.length_c   1.000
_cell.angle_alpha   90.00
_cell.angle_beta   90.00
_cell.angle_gamma   90.00
#
_symmetry.space_group_name_H-M   'P 1'
#
loop_
_entity.id
_entity.type
_entity.pdbx_description
1 polymer ?
#
loop_
_entity_poly.entity_id
_entity_poly.type
_entity_poly.pdbx_seq_one_letter_code
_entity_poly.pdbx_strand_id
1 'polypeptide(L)'
;MDAHLNIANFEREVAERAKQLDRDVTPDFVHVYENPDSAESGALIVQIAARRPNNRKDWTQQRLRFSQAIRDLLLEHGDERYPLVQIFGPEEWALRND
;
A
#
# COMPACT_ATOMS: atom_id res chain seq x y z
N MET A 1 -2.86 -20.26 -16.50
CA MET A 1 -2.08 -20.42 -15.26
C MET A 1 -2.41 -19.20 -14.45
N ASP A 2 -3.32 -19.33 -13.48
CA ASP A 2 -3.62 -18.28 -12.51
C ASP A 2 -2.39 -18.11 -11.62
N ALA A 3 -1.57 -17.10 -11.93
CA ALA A 3 -0.54 -16.65 -11.01
C ALA A 3 -1.26 -15.98 -9.85
N HIS A 4 -1.64 -16.76 -8.84
CA HIS A 4 -2.13 -16.20 -7.59
C HIS A 4 -1.01 -15.37 -6.98
N LEU A 5 -1.26 -14.07 -6.84
CA LEU A 5 -0.36 -13.14 -6.16
C LEU A 5 -0.03 -13.68 -4.76
N ASN A 6 1.25 -13.88 -4.47
CA ASN A 6 1.68 -14.24 -3.13
C ASN A 6 1.65 -12.99 -2.23
N ILE A 7 0.54 -12.79 -1.53
CA ILE A 7 0.30 -11.61 -0.69
C ILE A 7 1.42 -11.36 0.33
N ALA A 8 1.95 -12.41 0.97
CA ALA A 8 3.01 -12.25 1.96
C ALA A 8 4.35 -11.80 1.33
N ASN A 9 4.66 -12.28 0.12
CA ASN A 9 5.83 -11.80 -0.61
C ASN A 9 5.64 -10.36 -1.06
N PHE A 10 4.47 -10.08 -1.64
CA PHE A 10 4.11 -8.76 -2.12
C PHE A 10 4.10 -7.72 -1.00
N GLU A 11 3.60 -8.04 0.19
CA GLU A 11 3.64 -7.16 1.37
C GLU A 11 5.08 -6.74 1.73
N ARG A 12 6.04 -7.68 1.67
CA ARG A 12 7.46 -7.39 1.91
C ARG A 12 8.03 -6.47 0.83
N GLU A 13 7.68 -6.70 -0.43
CA GLU A 13 8.12 -5.85 -1.54
C GLU A 13 7.52 -4.44 -1.45
N VAL A 14 6.24 -4.31 -1.07
CA VAL A 14 5.59 -3.02 -0.78
C VAL A 14 6.32 -2.31 0.35
N ALA A 15 6.67 -3.00 1.43
CA ALA A 15 7.42 -2.42 2.55
C ALA A 15 8.81 -1.91 2.12
N GLU A 16 9.52 -2.67 1.29
CA GLU A 16 10.81 -2.24 0.74
C GLU A 16 10.66 -1.05 -0.22
N ARG A 17 9.63 -1.06 -1.09
CA ARG A 17 9.35 0.05 -2.00
C ARG A 17 8.96 1.32 -1.26
N ALA A 18 8.21 1.19 -0.17
CA ALA A 18 7.81 2.29 0.67
C ALA A 18 8.99 2.96 1.39
N LYS A 19 10.02 2.20 1.80
CA LYS A 19 11.28 2.77 2.33
C LYS A 19 12.06 3.59 1.30
N GLN A 20 11.93 3.26 0.02
CA GLN A 20 12.65 3.94 -1.07
C GLN A 20 11.92 5.21 -1.56
N LEU A 21 10.63 5.34 -1.27
CA LEU A 21 9.79 6.34 -1.92
C LEU A 21 9.95 7.73 -1.33
N ASP A 22 10.30 7.82 -0.05
CA ASP A 22 10.56 9.09 0.60
C ASP A 22 11.47 8.93 1.84
N ARG A 23 12.47 9.80 1.96
CA ARG A 23 13.41 9.78 3.09
C ARG A 23 12.76 10.25 4.40
N ASP A 24 11.66 11.02 4.30
CA ASP A 24 10.90 11.57 5.42
C ASP A 24 9.65 10.74 5.75
N VAL A 25 9.20 9.87 4.84
CA VAL A 25 8.07 8.96 5.05
C VAL A 25 8.55 7.52 5.04
N THR A 26 9.26 7.15 6.11
CA THR A 26 9.46 5.73 6.40
C THR A 26 8.14 5.17 6.94
N PRO A 27 7.52 4.18 6.28
CA PRO A 27 6.33 3.55 6.83
C PRO A 27 6.70 2.83 8.13
N ASP A 28 5.91 3.07 9.19
CA ASP A 28 6.01 2.32 10.44
C ASP A 28 5.48 0.89 10.25
N PHE A 29 4.39 0.73 9.49
CA PHE A 29 3.77 -0.56 9.20
C PHE A 29 3.21 -0.61 7.78
N VAL A 30 3.25 -1.80 7.17
CA VAL A 30 2.63 -2.09 5.88
C VAL A 30 1.83 -3.37 6.04
N HIS A 31 0.59 -3.36 5.55
CA HIS A 31 -0.25 -4.55 5.50
C HIS A 31 -0.90 -4.66 4.13
N VAL A 32 -0.85 -5.85 3.54
CA VAL A 32 -1.53 -6.13 2.28
C VAL A 32 -2.47 -7.31 2.48
N TYR A 33 -3.70 -7.15 2.03
CA TYR A 33 -4.69 -8.21 2.05
C TYR A 33 -5.67 -8.06 0.89
N GLU A 34 -6.28 -9.18 0.52
CA GLU A 34 -7.36 -9.21 -0.46
C GLU A 34 -8.68 -9.06 0.29
N ASN A 35 -9.55 -8.17 -0.20
CA ASN A 35 -10.92 -8.09 0.30
C ASN A 35 -11.87 -8.84 -0.64
N PRO A 36 -12.28 -10.08 -0.31
CA PRO A 36 -13.13 -10.90 -1.17
C PRO A 36 -14.55 -10.32 -1.31
N ASP A 37 -15.00 -9.51 -0.36
CA ASP A 37 -16.33 -8.88 -0.35
C ASP A 37 -16.37 -7.53 -1.09
N SER A 38 -15.23 -7.07 -1.63
CA SER A 38 -15.21 -5.85 -2.42
C SER A 38 -15.93 -6.08 -3.75
N ALA A 39 -16.86 -5.19 -4.10
CA ALA A 39 -17.69 -5.29 -5.31
C ALA A 39 -16.89 -5.38 -6.63
N GLU A 40 -15.61 -4.99 -6.59
CA GLU A 40 -14.64 -5.21 -7.66
C GLU A 40 -13.86 -6.50 -7.35
N SER A 41 -14.16 -7.59 -8.06
CA SER A 41 -13.47 -8.91 -8.12
C SER A 41 -12.23 -9.12 -7.23
N GLY A 42 -12.40 -9.12 -5.90
CA GLY A 42 -11.28 -9.29 -4.97
C GLY A 42 -10.29 -8.13 -5.02
N ALA A 43 -10.70 -6.95 -4.56
CA ALA A 43 -9.83 -5.78 -4.51
C ALA A 43 -8.62 -6.04 -3.59
N LEU A 44 -7.42 -5.78 -4.10
CA LEU A 44 -6.21 -5.78 -3.29
C LEU A 44 -6.14 -4.49 -2.48
N ILE A 45 -6.10 -4.59 -1.17
CA ILE A 45 -6.00 -3.46 -0.26
C ILE A 45 -4.58 -3.39 0.28
N VAL A 46 -3.96 -2.23 0.15
CA VAL A 46 -2.64 -1.94 0.69
C VAL A 46 -2.80 -0.84 1.72
N GLN A 47 -2.62 -1.20 2.98
CA GLN A 47 -2.68 -0.26 4.10
C GLN A 47 -1.28 0.05 4.60
N ILE A 48 -1.03 1.32 4.90
CA ILE A 48 0.26 1.79 5.38
C ILE A 48 0.07 2.71 6.57
N ALA A 49 0.80 2.45 7.64
CA ALA A 49 1.00 3.38 8.73
C ALA A 49 2.23 4.23 8.43
N ALA A 50 2.04 5.52 8.29
CA ALA A 50 3.13 6.46 8.03
C ALA A 50 2.83 7.81 8.68
N ARG A 51 3.87 8.46 9.22
CA ARG A 51 3.74 9.81 9.75
C ARG A 51 3.44 10.77 8.60
N ARG A 52 2.34 11.52 8.73
CA ARG A 52 1.95 12.53 7.75
C ARG A 52 2.91 13.73 7.87
N PRO A 53 3.49 14.24 6.78
CA PRO A 53 4.24 15.48 6.82
C PRO A 53 3.30 16.65 7.13
N ASN A 54 3.83 17.70 7.77
CA ASN A 54 3.05 18.91 8.11
C ASN A 54 2.47 19.63 6.88
N ASN A 55 2.96 19.36 5.67
CA ASN A 55 2.49 19.98 4.43
C ASN A 55 1.51 19.06 3.66
N ARG A 56 0.24 19.47 3.61
CA ARG A 56 -0.85 18.71 2.97
C ARG A 56 -0.68 18.53 1.45
N LYS A 57 -0.04 19.48 0.75
CA LYS A 57 0.19 19.38 -0.70
C LYS A 57 1.24 18.31 -1.03
N ASP A 58 2.25 18.23 -0.19
CA ASP A 58 3.32 17.22 -0.27
C ASP A 58 2.75 15.82 -0.07
N TRP A 59 1.89 15.66 0.94
CA TRP A 59 1.21 14.40 1.24
C TRP A 59 0.41 13.82 0.07
N THR A 60 -0.39 14.65 -0.60
CA THR A 60 -1.21 14.17 -1.74
C THR A 60 -0.33 13.71 -2.90
N GLN A 61 0.76 14.42 -3.19
CA GLN A 61 1.69 14.04 -4.26
C GLN A 61 2.48 12.78 -3.91
N GLN A 62 2.96 12.66 -2.67
CA GLN A 62 3.64 11.46 -2.18
C GLN A 62 2.72 10.25 -2.25
N ARG A 63 1.48 10.37 -1.76
CA ARG A 63 0.48 9.30 -1.84
C ARG A 63 0.22 8.85 -3.28
N LEU A 64 0.10 9.79 -4.23
CA LEU A 64 -0.12 9.46 -5.63
C LEU A 64 1.07 8.69 -6.23
N ARG A 65 2.30 9.16 -6.00
CA ARG A 65 3.53 8.48 -6.44
C ARG A 65 3.64 7.09 -5.84
N PHE A 66 3.30 6.97 -4.56
CA PHE A 66 3.32 5.70 -3.85
C PHE A 66 2.29 4.73 -4.44
N SER A 67 1.04 5.17 -4.63
CA SER A 67 0.00 4.38 -5.28
C SER A 67 0.38 3.91 -6.68
N GLN A 68 1.04 4.77 -7.46
CA GLN A 68 1.55 4.40 -8.77
C GLN A 68 2.63 3.32 -8.66
N ALA A 69 3.61 3.47 -7.76
CA ALA A 69 4.67 2.47 -7.57
C ALA A 69 4.14 1.09 -7.14
N ILE A 70 3.10 1.04 -6.30
CA ILE A 70 2.46 -0.22 -5.90
C ILE A 70 1.71 -0.85 -7.06
N ARG A 71 1.08 -0.03 -7.89
CA ARG A 71 0.43 -0.51 -9.12
C ARG A 71 1.45 -1.06 -10.11
N ASP A 72 2.58 -0.37 -10.33
CA ASP A 72 3.65 -0.88 -11.19
C ASP A 72 4.18 -2.22 -10.65
N LEU A 73 4.38 -2.33 -9.33
CA LEU A 73 4.79 -3.60 -8.70
C LEU A 73 3.76 -4.72 -8.93
N LEU A 74 2.46 -4.45 -8.87
CA LEU A 74 1.45 -5.48 -9.17
C LEU A 74 1.52 -5.98 -10.60
N LEU A 75 1.71 -5.07 -11.54
CA LEU A 75 1.87 -5.42 -12.95
C LEU A 75 3.13 -6.27 -13.17
N GLU A 76 4.22 -6.04 -12.42
CA GLU A 76 5.41 -6.90 -12.43
C GLU A 76 5.09 -8.35 -11.99
N HIS A 77 4.11 -8.54 -11.11
CA HIS A 77 3.61 -9.84 -10.67
C HIS A 77 2.52 -10.43 -11.61
N GLY A 78 2.19 -9.74 -12.71
CA GLY A 78 1.14 -10.14 -13.64
C GLY A 78 -0.27 -9.92 -13.12
N ASP A 79 -0.43 -9.09 -12.08
CA ASP A 79 -1.73 -8.74 -11.50
C ASP A 79 -2.20 -7.39 -12.04
N GLU A 80 -3.26 -7.42 -12.85
CA GLU A 80 -3.82 -6.23 -13.50
C GLU A 80 -4.84 -5.48 -12.62
N ARG A 81 -5.07 -5.94 -11.38
CA ARG A 81 -6.00 -5.28 -10.46
C ARG A 81 -5.47 -3.90 -10.06
N TYR A 82 -6.40 -3.01 -9.76
CA TYR A 82 -6.06 -1.72 -9.17
C TYR A 82 -5.98 -1.85 -7.64
N PRO A 83 -4.81 -1.59 -7.03
CA PRO A 83 -4.69 -1.63 -5.57
C PRO A 83 -5.40 -0.43 -4.96
N LEU A 84 -6.18 -0.69 -3.90
CA LEU A 84 -6.68 0.36 -3.04
C LEU A 84 -5.63 0.69 -1.99
N VAL A 85 -4.90 1.79 -2.18
CA VAL A 85 -3.90 2.25 -1.23
C VAL A 85 -4.50 3.20 -0.19
N GLN A 86 -4.40 2.80 1.07
CA GLN A 86 -4.86 3.56 2.23
C GLN A 86 -3.68 3.89 3.13
N ILE A 87 -3.53 5.17 3.51
CA ILE A 87 -2.42 5.62 4.34
C ILE A 87 -2.96 6.30 5.61
N PHE A 88 -2.58 5.74 6.75
CA PHE A 88 -3.02 6.13 8.10
C PHE A 88 -1.85 6.68 8.91
N GLY A 89 -2.14 7.56 9.87
CA GLY A 89 -1.15 7.84 10.92
C GLY A 89 -0.91 6.58 11.78
N PRO A 90 0.26 6.42 12.43
CA PRO A 90 0.54 5.28 13.30
C PRO A 90 -0.48 5.09 14.44
N GLU A 91 -1.01 6.19 14.97
CA GLU A 91 -2.06 6.16 15.99
C GLU A 91 -3.40 5.65 15.44
N GLU A 92 -3.78 6.06 14.23
CA GLU A 92 -4.98 5.57 13.54
C GLU A 92 -4.85 4.08 13.17
N TRP A 93 -3.64 3.63 12.86
CA TRP A 93 -3.34 2.23 12.58
C TRP A 93 -3.57 1.34 13.80
N ALA A 94 -3.02 1.74 14.95
CA ALA A 94 -3.16 1.01 16.20
C ALA A 94 -4.63 0.81 16.57
N LEU A 95 -5.46 1.85 16.40
CA LEU A 95 -6.90 1.76 16.68
C LEU A 95 -7.69 0.84 15.73
N ARG A 96 -7.16 0.54 14.55
CA ARG A 96 -7.85 -0.26 13.52
C ARG A 96 -7.40 -1.72 13.47
N ASN A 97 -6.24 -2.03 14.03
CA ASN A 97 -5.59 -3.34 13.92
C ASN A 97 -5.27 -3.96 15.30
N ASP A 98 -5.84 -3.44 16.39
CA ASP A 98 -5.81 -4.05 17.75
C ASP A 98 -6.86 -5.16 17.90
#